data_AF-A0A2N2VTF1-F1
#
_entry.id   AF-A0A2N2VTF1-F1
#
_cell.length_a   1.000
_cell.length_b   1.000
_cell.length_c   1.000
_cell.angle_alpha   90.00
_cell.angle_beta   90.00
_cell.angle_gamma   90.00
#
_symmetry.space_group_name_H-M   'P 1'
#
loop_
_entity.id
_entity.type
_entity.pdbx_description
1 polymer ?
#
loop_
_entity_poly.entity_id
_entity_poly.type
_entity_poly.pdbx_seq_one_letter_code
_entity_poly.pdbx_strand_id
1 'polypeptide(L)'
;MHKMKTTAAFMIAAFFSLSAAMACTNFLVTKGASTDGSTMITYAADSHTLYGELYFRPAADYPDGTMLDIYEWDTGKYLGKIKQVRHTYSVVGNMNEHQLSIGETTYGGKDGLVDTTGIVDYGSLMYITLQRAKTAREAIRIMGELVAEYGYYSSGESFSIADPNEVWILEMIGKGSPQVVKDKRGRSRTVYNKGAVWVAMRIPDGYISGHANQARITTFP
;
A
#
# COMPACT_ATOMS: atom_id res chain seq x y z
N MET A 1 -54.65 6.32 -0.94
CA MET A 1 -53.82 6.42 0.29
C MET A 1 -52.72 5.36 0.39
N HIS A 2 -52.93 4.10 0.00
CA HIS A 2 -51.90 3.04 0.09
C HIS A 2 -50.68 3.29 -0.82
N LYS A 3 -50.90 3.69 -2.09
CA LYS A 3 -49.83 4.03 -3.05
C LYS A 3 -48.93 5.20 -2.62
N MET A 4 -49.47 6.16 -1.85
CA MET A 4 -48.73 7.35 -1.42
C MET A 4 -47.81 7.03 -0.23
N LYS A 5 -48.18 6.04 0.60
CA LYS A 5 -47.35 5.53 1.70
C LYS A 5 -46.18 4.68 1.19
N THR A 6 -46.37 3.93 0.12
CA THR A 6 -45.30 3.14 -0.53
C THR A 6 -44.26 4.00 -1.24
N THR A 7 -44.67 5.11 -1.89
CA THR A 7 -43.72 6.04 -2.53
C THR A 7 -42.91 6.84 -1.51
N ALA A 8 -43.52 7.26 -0.39
CA ALA A 8 -42.82 7.93 0.70
C ALA A 8 -41.81 6.99 1.39
N ALA A 9 -42.15 5.72 1.60
CA ALA A 9 -41.22 4.72 2.15
C ALA A 9 -40.02 4.45 1.22
N PHE A 10 -40.24 4.43 -0.11
CA PHE A 10 -39.16 4.30 -1.09
C PHE A 10 -38.21 5.51 -1.13
N MET A 11 -38.74 6.73 -1.04
CA MET A 11 -37.90 7.94 -0.97
C MET A 11 -37.12 8.03 0.35
N ILE A 12 -37.70 7.61 1.47
CA ILE A 12 -36.99 7.56 2.76
C ILE A 12 -35.87 6.51 2.70
N ALA A 13 -36.12 5.32 2.15
CA ALA A 13 -35.08 4.29 1.97
C ALA A 13 -33.93 4.74 1.03
N ALA A 14 -34.24 5.51 -0.02
CA ALA A 14 -33.25 6.09 -0.92
C ALA A 14 -32.43 7.23 -0.27
N PHE A 15 -32.99 7.95 0.71
CA PHE A 15 -32.24 8.95 1.49
C PHE A 15 -31.30 8.32 2.52
N PHE A 16 -31.56 7.10 2.98
CA PHE A 16 -30.71 6.38 3.93
C PHE A 16 -29.51 5.65 3.30
N SER A 17 -29.34 5.71 1.97
CA SER A 17 -28.27 4.98 1.25
C SER A 17 -27.06 5.83 0.84
N LEU A 18 -27.00 7.10 1.23
CA LEU A 18 -25.82 7.95 1.06
C LEU A 18 -24.79 7.70 2.18
N SER A 19 -24.23 6.50 2.23
CA SER A 19 -23.00 6.27 2.98
C SER A 19 -21.83 6.75 2.13
N ALA A 20 -21.11 7.78 2.58
CA ALA A 20 -19.81 8.11 2.01
C ALA A 20 -18.90 6.88 2.14
N ALA A 21 -18.42 6.35 1.00
CA ALA A 21 -17.47 5.25 0.98
C ALA A 21 -16.06 5.83 0.89
N MET A 22 -15.14 5.31 1.69
CA MET A 22 -13.70 5.53 1.51
C MET A 22 -13.24 4.54 0.43
N ALA A 23 -13.29 4.97 -0.84
CA ALA A 23 -13.23 4.06 -1.99
C ALA A 23 -12.10 4.38 -2.98
N CYS A 24 -10.84 4.25 -2.53
CA CYS A 24 -9.69 4.43 -3.43
C CYS A 24 -9.76 3.49 -4.64
N THR A 25 -9.43 4.01 -5.83
CA THR A 25 -9.47 3.23 -7.08
C THR A 25 -8.29 3.57 -7.98
N ASN A 26 -7.56 2.54 -8.41
CA ASN A 26 -6.43 2.68 -9.33
C ASN A 26 -6.64 1.87 -10.60
N PHE A 27 -6.28 2.48 -11.73
CA PHE A 27 -6.15 1.83 -13.04
C PHE A 27 -4.68 1.70 -13.40
N LEU A 28 -4.34 0.58 -14.02
CA LEU A 28 -2.99 0.20 -14.38
C LEU A 28 -2.98 -0.15 -15.87
N VAL A 29 -2.21 0.58 -16.67
CA VAL A 29 -2.15 0.42 -18.13
C VAL A 29 -0.74 0.01 -18.51
N THR A 30 -0.62 -1.15 -19.15
CA THR A 30 0.66 -1.63 -19.68
C THR A 30 1.01 -0.96 -21.00
N LYS A 31 2.30 -1.03 -21.37
CA LYS A 31 2.84 -0.45 -22.59
C LYS A 31 2.08 -0.88 -23.85
N GLY A 32 1.80 -2.17 -24.00
CA GLY A 32 1.05 -2.70 -25.14
C GLY A 32 -0.44 -2.31 -25.14
N ALA A 33 -0.97 -1.79 -24.04
CA ALA A 33 -2.35 -1.34 -23.92
C ALA A 33 -2.52 0.17 -24.15
N SER A 34 -1.43 0.94 -24.14
CA SER A 34 -1.45 2.39 -24.41
C SER A 34 -1.21 2.68 -25.89
N THR A 35 -1.67 3.85 -26.35
CA THR A 35 -1.52 4.25 -27.76
C THR A 35 -0.13 4.78 -28.10
N ASP A 36 0.67 5.14 -27.10
CA ASP A 36 2.01 5.72 -27.24
C ASP A 36 3.13 4.83 -26.66
N GLY A 37 2.79 3.65 -26.14
CA GLY A 37 3.74 2.74 -25.54
C GLY A 37 4.23 3.15 -24.15
N SER A 38 3.54 4.08 -23.48
CA SER A 38 3.77 4.41 -22.07
C SER A 38 3.12 3.41 -21.12
N THR A 39 3.69 3.26 -19.93
CA THR A 39 3.02 2.64 -18.77
C THR A 39 2.33 3.72 -17.94
N MET A 40 1.14 3.44 -17.41
CA MET A 40 0.42 4.40 -16.56
C MET A 40 -0.16 3.71 -15.33
N ILE A 41 -0.10 4.40 -14.19
CA ILE A 41 -0.91 4.09 -13.01
C ILE A 41 -1.70 5.34 -12.62
N THR A 42 -2.94 5.17 -12.19
CA THR A 42 -3.70 6.23 -11.54
C THR A 42 -3.64 6.07 -10.03
N TYR A 43 -3.85 7.16 -9.30
CA TYR A 43 -4.02 7.11 -7.85
C TYR A 43 -5.17 8.02 -7.46
N ALA A 44 -6.37 7.43 -7.35
CA ALA A 44 -7.55 8.13 -6.85
C ALA A 44 -7.69 7.82 -5.36
N ALA A 45 -7.16 8.71 -4.52
CA ALA A 45 -7.22 8.61 -3.07
C ALA A 45 -8.47 9.32 -2.54
N ASP A 46 -9.48 8.55 -2.15
CA ASP A 46 -10.71 9.07 -1.57
C ASP A 46 -10.45 9.46 -0.10
N SER A 47 -9.99 10.70 0.10
CA SER A 47 -9.74 11.28 1.43
C SER A 47 -10.27 12.71 1.51
N HIS A 48 -10.90 13.04 2.62
CA HIS A 48 -11.41 14.39 2.90
C HIS A 48 -10.35 15.30 3.53
N THR A 49 -9.17 14.77 3.88
CA THR A 49 -8.08 15.51 4.54
C THR A 49 -6.82 15.63 3.69
N LEU A 50 -6.67 14.80 2.66
CA LEU A 50 -5.53 14.83 1.73
C LEU A 50 -5.87 15.72 0.54
N TYR A 51 -5.54 17.01 0.64
CA TYR A 51 -5.58 17.93 -0.49
C TYR A 51 -4.37 17.63 -1.40
N GLY A 52 -4.56 17.67 -2.73
CA GLY A 52 -3.56 17.24 -3.72
C GLY A 52 -2.26 18.04 -3.68
N GLU A 53 -1.33 17.63 -2.82
CA GLU A 53 0.00 18.19 -2.69
C GLU A 53 1.02 17.34 -3.45
N LEU A 54 1.95 18.00 -4.15
CA LEU A 54 3.05 17.34 -4.82
C LEU A 54 4.30 17.44 -3.93
N TYR A 55 4.49 16.46 -3.05
CA TYR A 55 5.65 16.42 -2.16
C TYR A 55 6.94 16.25 -2.94
N PHE A 56 7.94 17.08 -2.66
CA PHE A 56 9.28 16.93 -3.22
C PHE A 56 10.28 16.50 -2.13
N ARG A 57 11.04 15.45 -2.42
CA ARG A 57 12.19 14.99 -1.63
C ARG A 57 13.42 14.99 -2.53
N PRO A 58 14.45 15.81 -2.25
CA PRO A 58 15.66 15.81 -3.05
C PRO A 58 16.46 14.52 -2.85
N ALA A 59 17.27 14.16 -3.86
CA ALA A 59 18.28 13.13 -3.69
C ALA A 59 19.30 13.56 -2.62
N ALA A 60 19.82 12.61 -1.86
CA ALA A 60 20.72 12.90 -0.75
C ALA A 60 21.68 11.74 -0.48
N ASP A 61 22.87 12.08 0.00
CA ASP A 61 23.85 11.12 0.49
C ASP A 61 23.88 11.12 2.03
N TYR A 62 24.01 9.93 2.61
CA TYR A 62 24.05 9.72 4.06
C TYR A 62 25.31 8.93 4.47
N PRO A 63 25.95 9.28 5.61
CA PRO A 63 27.01 8.48 6.19
C PRO A 63 26.57 7.04 6.52
N ASP A 64 27.52 6.10 6.54
CA ASP A 64 27.26 4.73 6.97
C ASP A 64 26.75 4.69 8.43
N GLY A 65 25.77 3.84 8.69
CA GLY A 65 25.15 3.71 10.01
C GLY A 65 24.09 4.77 10.33
N THR A 66 23.79 5.67 9.39
CA THR A 66 22.66 6.61 9.56
C THR A 66 21.35 5.85 9.76
N MET A 67 20.53 6.34 10.68
CA MET A 67 19.20 5.80 10.97
C MET A 67 18.13 6.78 10.50
N LEU A 68 17.06 6.26 9.91
CA LEU A 68 15.88 7.01 9.50
C LEU A 68 14.77 6.80 10.52
N ASP A 69 14.23 7.90 11.06
CA ASP A 69 13.06 7.88 11.94
C ASP A 69 11.80 7.65 11.11
N ILE A 70 10.94 6.74 11.59
CA ILE A 70 9.67 6.40 10.94
C ILE A 70 8.52 6.93 11.77
N TYR A 71 7.67 7.70 11.10
CA TYR A 71 6.41 8.20 11.61
C TYR A 71 5.31 7.66 10.72
N GLU A 72 4.29 7.08 11.35
CA GLU A 72 3.11 6.55 10.67
C GLU A 72 2.47 7.65 9.83
N TRP A 73 2.22 7.34 8.55
CA TRP A 73 1.85 8.33 7.54
C TRP A 73 0.60 9.14 7.87
N ASP A 74 -0.45 8.49 8.39
CA ASP A 74 -1.75 9.14 8.60
C ASP A 74 -1.85 9.89 9.94
N THR A 75 -1.22 9.38 10.99
CA THR A 75 -1.33 9.88 12.37
C THR A 75 -0.10 10.64 12.85
N GLY A 76 1.02 10.54 12.15
CA GLY A 76 2.30 11.10 12.58
C GLY A 76 2.88 10.41 13.84
N LYS A 77 2.37 9.24 14.22
CA LYS A 77 2.87 8.48 15.38
C LYS A 77 4.28 7.95 15.09
N TYR A 78 5.24 8.24 15.96
CA TYR A 78 6.57 7.63 15.86
C TYR A 78 6.49 6.10 16.04
N LEU A 79 7.01 5.34 15.07
CA LEU A 79 7.01 3.88 15.06
C LEU A 79 8.37 3.27 15.34
N GLY A 80 9.47 3.97 15.07
CA GLY A 80 10.82 3.48 15.33
C GLY A 80 11.85 4.03 14.35
N LYS A 81 12.96 3.31 14.20
CA LYS A 81 14.03 3.66 13.25
C LYS A 81 14.37 2.48 12.34
N ILE A 82 14.73 2.78 11.10
CA ILE A 82 15.29 1.81 10.16
C ILE A 82 16.68 2.26 9.70
N LYS A 83 17.50 1.35 9.17
CA LYS A 83 18.77 1.74 8.54
C LYS A 83 18.51 2.62 7.32
N GLN A 84 19.24 3.72 7.22
CA GLN A 84 19.24 4.55 6.02
C GLN A 84 20.24 3.99 4.99
N VAL A 85 19.94 4.17 3.71
CA VAL A 85 20.87 3.83 2.63
C VAL A 85 21.85 4.97 2.38
N ARG A 86 23.00 4.67 1.79
CA ARG A 86 24.04 5.68 1.51
C ARG A 86 23.59 6.78 0.55
N HIS A 87 22.70 6.46 -0.37
CA HIS A 87 22.20 7.39 -1.38
C HIS A 87 20.71 7.16 -1.57
N THR A 88 19.93 8.24 -1.54
CA THR A 88 18.51 8.24 -1.87
C THR A 88 18.25 9.00 -3.16
N TYR A 89 17.32 8.50 -3.97
CA TYR A 89 16.86 9.16 -5.19
C TYR A 89 15.89 10.29 -4.89
N SER A 90 15.83 11.25 -5.81
CA SER A 90 14.85 12.33 -5.74
C SER A 90 13.46 11.82 -6.08
N VAL A 91 12.45 12.30 -5.35
CA VAL A 91 11.05 11.90 -5.46
C VAL A 91 10.17 13.14 -5.58
N VAL A 92 9.28 13.14 -6.57
CA VAL A 92 8.25 14.17 -6.80
C VAL A 92 6.90 13.47 -6.84
N GLY A 93 6.06 13.76 -5.85
CA GLY A 93 4.81 13.04 -5.62
C GLY A 93 5.06 11.55 -5.47
N ASN A 94 4.37 10.76 -6.28
CA ASN A 94 4.44 9.30 -6.29
C ASN A 94 5.41 8.72 -7.32
N MET A 95 6.34 9.53 -7.84
CA MET A 95 7.33 9.13 -8.84
C MET A 95 8.74 9.57 -8.43
N ASN A 96 9.76 8.78 -8.79
CA ASN A 96 11.16 9.16 -8.61
C ASN A 96 11.86 9.52 -9.94
N GLU A 97 13.12 9.98 -9.85
CA GLU A 97 13.93 10.36 -11.02
C GLU A 97 14.21 9.21 -12.02
N HIS A 98 13.92 7.97 -11.65
CA HIS A 98 14.06 6.80 -12.51
C HIS A 98 12.74 6.41 -13.21
N GLN A 99 11.73 7.29 -13.16
CA GLN A 99 10.40 7.05 -13.71
C GLN A 99 9.67 5.86 -13.07
N LEU A 100 10.11 5.43 -11.88
CA LEU A 100 9.37 4.47 -11.06
C LEU A 100 8.25 5.22 -10.35
N SER A 101 7.03 4.69 -10.42
CA SER A 101 5.86 5.21 -9.72
C SER A 101 5.21 4.16 -8.83
N ILE A 102 4.71 4.58 -7.67
CA ILE A 102 3.99 3.74 -6.73
C ILE A 102 2.72 4.44 -6.26
N GLY A 103 1.57 3.77 -6.35
CA GLY A 103 0.28 4.17 -5.76
C GLY A 103 -0.29 3.03 -4.92
N GLU A 104 -1.41 3.26 -4.23
CA GLU A 104 -2.06 2.21 -3.42
C GLU A 104 -3.59 2.27 -3.45
N THR A 105 -4.23 1.19 -3.00
CA THR A 105 -5.58 1.21 -2.44
C THR A 105 -5.65 0.29 -1.21
N THR A 106 -6.21 0.78 -0.11
CA THR A 106 -6.44 -0.03 1.10
C THR A 106 -7.63 -0.97 1.00
N TYR A 107 -7.40 -2.29 1.11
CA TYR A 107 -8.48 -3.28 1.18
C TYR A 107 -8.76 -3.77 2.62
N GLY A 108 -7.95 -3.38 3.61
CA GLY A 108 -8.11 -3.73 5.02
C GLY A 108 -7.75 -5.18 5.32
N GLY A 109 -8.50 -6.12 4.75
CA GLY A 109 -8.26 -7.56 4.86
C GLY A 109 -8.83 -8.17 6.12
N LYS A 110 -8.14 -9.18 6.67
CA LYS A 110 -8.65 -9.99 7.78
C LYS A 110 -8.36 -9.33 9.13
N ASP A 111 -9.39 -9.23 9.96
CA ASP A 111 -9.28 -8.75 11.35
C ASP A 111 -8.21 -9.51 12.15
N GLY A 112 -7.45 -8.74 12.93
CA GLY A 112 -6.36 -9.26 13.77
C GLY A 112 -5.03 -9.50 13.04
N LEU A 113 -4.93 -9.22 11.74
CA LEU A 113 -3.67 -9.31 11.00
C LEU A 113 -2.83 -8.03 11.02
N VAL A 114 -3.37 -6.91 11.50
CA VAL A 114 -2.58 -5.71 11.77
C VAL A 114 -1.58 -5.99 12.90
N ASP A 115 -0.30 -5.72 12.67
CA ASP A 115 0.77 -5.83 13.66
C ASP A 115 1.18 -4.45 14.17
N THR A 116 0.66 -4.08 15.34
CA THR A 116 0.95 -2.79 15.99
C THR A 116 2.39 -2.65 16.51
N THR A 117 3.21 -3.69 16.37
CA THR A 117 4.65 -3.68 16.69
C THR A 117 5.55 -3.53 15.46
N GLY A 118 4.97 -3.52 14.26
CA GLY A 118 5.69 -3.19 13.03
C GLY A 118 6.18 -1.74 13.00
N ILE A 119 7.30 -1.50 12.33
CA ILE A 119 7.88 -0.14 12.24
C ILE A 119 7.48 0.55 10.95
N VAL A 120 7.24 -0.19 9.85
CA VAL A 120 6.99 0.40 8.53
C VAL A 120 5.50 0.31 8.20
N ASP A 121 4.82 1.45 8.11
CA ASP A 121 3.46 1.57 7.57
C ASP A 121 3.46 1.68 6.04
N TYR A 122 2.28 1.56 5.41
CA TYR A 122 2.12 1.55 3.96
C TYR A 122 2.65 2.81 3.26
N GLY A 123 2.41 4.00 3.82
CA GLY A 123 2.84 5.27 3.25
C GLY A 123 4.35 5.41 3.35
N SER A 124 4.91 5.13 4.53
CA SER A 124 6.37 5.04 4.71
C SER A 124 7.00 4.04 3.74
N LEU A 125 6.39 2.86 3.57
CA LEU A 125 6.86 1.81 2.67
C LEU A 125 6.97 2.32 1.22
N MET A 126 5.95 3.01 0.72
CA MET A 126 5.94 3.58 -0.62
C MET A 126 7.07 4.61 -0.82
N TYR A 127 7.12 5.64 0.02
CA TYR A 127 8.06 6.75 -0.18
C TYR A 127 9.51 6.37 0.11
N ILE A 128 9.75 5.47 1.07
CA ILE A 128 11.09 4.93 1.31
C ILE A 128 11.53 4.07 0.13
N THR A 129 10.62 3.30 -0.46
CA THR A 129 10.94 2.48 -1.64
C THR A 129 11.24 3.35 -2.86
N LEU A 130 10.46 4.41 -3.12
CA LEU A 130 10.75 5.38 -4.19
C LEU A 130 12.12 6.03 -4.04
N GLN A 131 12.57 6.29 -2.81
CA GLN A 131 13.91 6.81 -2.53
C GLN A 131 15.03 5.78 -2.72
N ARG A 132 14.72 4.48 -2.85
CA ARG A 132 15.71 3.38 -2.83
C ARG A 132 15.72 2.48 -4.06
N ALA A 133 14.67 2.49 -4.88
CA ALA A 133 14.49 1.63 -6.05
C ALA A 133 14.56 2.40 -7.38
N LYS A 134 15.02 1.75 -8.44
CA LYS A 134 15.02 2.30 -9.81
C LYS A 134 13.99 1.65 -10.73
N THR A 135 13.55 0.43 -10.42
CA THR A 135 12.65 -0.38 -11.25
C THR A 135 11.52 -0.98 -10.41
N ALA A 136 10.43 -1.42 -11.05
CA ALA A 136 9.28 -2.00 -10.39
C ALA A 136 9.64 -3.29 -9.63
N ARG A 137 10.49 -4.14 -10.20
CA ARG A 137 10.98 -5.35 -9.50
C ARG A 137 11.87 -5.03 -8.31
N GLU A 138 12.73 -4.03 -8.45
CA GLU A 138 13.55 -3.57 -7.34
C GLU A 138 12.68 -3.01 -6.22
N ALA A 139 11.63 -2.28 -6.56
CA ALA A 139 10.65 -1.76 -5.60
C ALA A 139 9.99 -2.91 -4.82
N ILE A 140 9.46 -3.93 -5.51
CA ILE A 140 8.85 -5.11 -4.86
C ILE A 140 9.84 -5.80 -3.92
N ARG A 141 11.09 -5.99 -4.36
CA ARG A 141 12.15 -6.59 -3.54
C ARG A 141 12.41 -5.76 -2.28
N ILE A 142 12.62 -4.45 -2.42
CA ILE A 142 12.89 -3.54 -1.30
C ILE A 142 11.72 -3.48 -0.32
N MET A 143 10.48 -3.42 -0.84
CA MET A 143 9.28 -3.45 0.00
C MET A 143 9.25 -4.74 0.84
N GLY A 144 9.49 -5.89 0.20
CA GLY A 144 9.57 -7.18 0.88
C GLY A 144 10.69 -7.26 1.93
N GLU A 145 11.87 -6.75 1.63
CA GLU A 145 13.02 -6.70 2.55
C GLU A 145 12.75 -5.80 3.76
N LEU A 146 12.19 -4.61 3.53
CA LEU A 146 11.84 -3.64 4.59
C LEU A 146 10.84 -4.24 5.58
N VAL A 147 9.75 -4.81 5.08
CA VAL A 147 8.75 -5.40 5.97
C VAL A 147 9.28 -6.65 6.67
N ALA A 148 10.13 -7.45 6.02
CA ALA A 148 10.74 -8.61 6.66
C ALA A 148 11.67 -8.22 7.83
N GLU A 149 12.49 -7.18 7.67
CA GLU A 149 13.43 -6.73 8.71
C GLU A 149 12.74 -5.96 9.84
N TYR A 150 11.83 -5.04 9.48
CA TYR A 150 11.28 -4.04 10.40
C TYR A 150 9.80 -4.25 10.78
N GLY A 151 9.12 -5.20 10.14
CA GLY A 151 7.69 -5.45 10.37
C GLY A 151 6.79 -4.48 9.62
N TYR A 152 5.57 -4.93 9.32
CA TYR A 152 4.55 -4.17 8.59
C TYR A 152 3.44 -3.73 9.54
N TYR A 153 3.22 -2.42 9.66
CA TYR A 153 2.33 -1.83 10.65
C TYR A 153 0.88 -1.69 10.18
N SER A 154 0.64 -1.73 8.88
CA SER A 154 -0.65 -1.37 8.28
C SER A 154 -1.58 -2.57 8.04
N SER A 155 -2.80 -2.25 7.64
CA SER A 155 -3.78 -3.22 7.17
C SER A 155 -3.45 -3.74 5.75
N GLY A 156 -4.37 -4.45 5.13
CA GLY A 156 -4.23 -4.96 3.78
C GLY A 156 -4.20 -3.86 2.73
N GLU A 157 -3.14 -3.81 1.92
CA GLU A 157 -2.92 -2.81 0.87
C GLU A 157 -2.63 -3.47 -0.49
N SER A 158 -3.20 -2.89 -1.54
CA SER A 158 -2.84 -3.18 -2.93
C SER A 158 -1.99 -2.04 -3.46
N PHE A 159 -0.73 -2.29 -3.80
CA PHE A 159 0.17 -1.31 -4.39
C PHE A 159 0.20 -1.43 -5.92
N SER A 160 -0.03 -0.33 -6.62
CA SER A 160 0.22 -0.18 -8.05
C SER A 160 1.67 0.24 -8.24
N ILE A 161 2.47 -0.55 -8.97
CA ILE A 161 3.90 -0.26 -9.18
C ILE A 161 4.18 -0.27 -10.68
N ALA A 162 4.72 0.81 -11.22
CA ALA A 162 5.07 0.91 -12.63
C ALA A 162 6.42 1.57 -12.85
N ASP A 163 7.16 1.07 -13.84
CA ASP A 163 8.32 1.73 -14.44
C ASP A 163 8.12 1.78 -15.97
N PRO A 164 9.02 2.39 -16.77
CA PRO A 164 8.81 2.52 -18.22
C PRO A 164 8.59 1.22 -19.00
N ASN A 165 8.85 0.05 -18.39
CA ASN A 165 8.82 -1.25 -19.06
C ASN A 165 7.72 -2.18 -18.52
N GLU A 166 7.35 -2.09 -17.25
CA GLU A 166 6.43 -3.04 -16.64
C GLU A 166 5.54 -2.45 -15.55
N VAL A 167 4.38 -3.09 -15.37
CA VAL A 167 3.34 -2.69 -14.41
C VAL A 167 2.94 -3.88 -13.56
N TRP A 168 2.82 -3.67 -12.26
CA TRP A 168 2.63 -4.69 -11.24
C TRP A 168 1.53 -4.28 -10.25
N ILE A 169 0.82 -5.29 -9.76
CA ILE A 169 0.03 -5.20 -8.53
C ILE A 169 0.76 -6.01 -7.46
N LEU A 170 1.02 -5.40 -6.31
CA LEU A 170 1.52 -6.05 -5.10
C LEU A 170 0.46 -5.97 -4.02
N GLU A 171 -0.01 -7.11 -3.53
CA GLU A 171 -0.93 -7.17 -2.39
C GLU A 171 -0.17 -7.59 -1.13
N MET A 172 -0.34 -6.84 -0.04
CA MET A 172 0.38 -7.04 1.21
C MET A 172 -0.56 -6.89 2.40
N ILE A 173 -0.41 -7.76 3.40
CA ILE A 173 -1.13 -7.68 4.68
C ILE A 173 -0.21 -8.10 5.82
N GLY A 174 -0.42 -7.52 7.00
CA GLY A 174 0.30 -7.91 8.21
C GLY A 174 0.06 -9.37 8.62
N LYS A 175 0.81 -9.82 9.62
CA LYS A 175 0.75 -11.19 10.18
C LYS A 175 0.18 -11.23 11.61
N GLY A 176 -0.36 -10.12 12.07
CA GLY A 176 -0.93 -9.92 13.40
C GLY A 176 0.12 -9.66 14.48
N SER A 177 -0.25 -8.87 15.49
CA SER A 177 0.62 -8.59 16.63
C SER A 177 1.04 -9.88 17.37
N PRO A 178 2.22 -9.88 18.02
CA PRO A 178 2.69 -11.04 18.79
C PRO A 178 1.66 -11.56 19.79
N GLN A 179 1.47 -12.88 19.81
CA GLN A 179 0.46 -13.54 20.64
C GLN A 179 1.12 -14.36 21.74
N VAL A 180 0.57 -14.30 22.96
CA VAL A 180 0.96 -15.20 24.06
C VAL A 180 0.15 -16.48 23.95
N VAL A 181 0.82 -17.58 23.64
CA VAL A 181 0.20 -18.91 23.53
C VAL A 181 0.71 -19.83 24.64
N LYS A 182 -0.17 -20.72 25.13
CA LYS A 182 0.22 -21.76 26.10
C LYS A 182 0.59 -23.05 25.37
N ASP A 183 1.67 -23.70 25.79
CA ASP A 183 2.00 -25.05 25.32
C ASP A 183 1.10 -26.12 25.96
N LYS A 184 1.23 -27.38 25.52
CA LYS A 184 0.47 -28.52 26.06
C LYS A 184 0.69 -28.76 27.56
N ARG A 185 1.71 -28.14 28.17
CA ARG A 185 2.06 -28.22 29.59
C ARG A 185 1.66 -26.95 30.36
N GLY A 186 0.92 -26.04 29.73
CA GLY A 186 0.43 -24.80 30.34
C GLY A 186 1.45 -23.65 30.42
N ARG A 187 2.64 -23.80 29.83
CA ARG A 187 3.68 -22.75 29.84
C ARG A 187 3.42 -21.73 28.74
N SER A 188 3.45 -20.45 29.10
CA SER A 188 3.28 -19.35 28.15
C SER A 188 4.54 -19.12 27.32
N ARG A 189 4.37 -18.88 26.01
CA ARG A 189 5.41 -18.37 25.11
C ARG A 189 4.81 -17.29 24.20
N THR A 190 5.60 -16.28 23.85
CA THR A 190 5.20 -15.29 22.84
C THR A 190 5.58 -15.81 21.46
N VAL A 191 4.62 -15.80 20.53
CA VAL A 191 4.85 -16.10 19.11
C VAL A 191 4.93 -14.77 18.36
N TYR A 192 6.08 -14.53 17.74
CA TYR A 192 6.33 -13.35 16.91
C TYR A 192 6.16 -13.74 15.44
N ASN A 193 5.31 -13.00 14.74
CA ASN A 193 5.12 -13.17 13.29
C ASN A 193 5.55 -11.92 12.54
N LYS A 194 6.75 -11.40 12.81
CA LYS A 194 7.24 -10.18 12.15
C LYS A 194 7.16 -10.32 10.61
N GLY A 195 6.73 -9.24 9.97
CA GLY A 195 6.69 -9.09 8.52
C GLY A 195 5.28 -9.07 7.96
N ALA A 196 5.15 -9.40 6.68
CA ALA A 196 3.88 -9.40 5.97
C ALA A 196 3.68 -10.72 5.20
N VAL A 197 2.42 -11.01 4.87
CA VAL A 197 2.05 -11.92 3.79
C VAL A 197 1.85 -11.06 2.55
N TRP A 198 2.50 -11.41 1.45
CA TRP A 198 2.37 -10.62 0.23
C TRP A 198 2.52 -11.47 -1.04
N VAL A 199 1.94 -10.97 -2.13
CA VAL A 199 2.02 -11.56 -3.47
C VAL A 199 2.10 -10.43 -4.50
N ALA A 200 2.94 -10.59 -5.52
CA ALA A 200 3.06 -9.62 -6.61
C ALA A 200 2.81 -10.30 -7.95
N MET A 201 2.01 -9.67 -8.79
CA MET A 201 1.69 -10.15 -10.14
C MET A 201 1.96 -9.06 -11.16
N ARG A 202 2.72 -9.40 -12.19
CA ARG A 202 2.92 -8.52 -13.35
C ARG A 202 1.65 -8.51 -14.18
N ILE A 203 1.15 -7.34 -14.54
CA ILE A 203 0.09 -7.24 -15.52
C ILE A 203 0.66 -7.64 -16.89
N PRO A 204 0.06 -8.61 -17.60
CA PRO A 204 0.54 -8.99 -18.92
C PRO A 204 0.52 -7.78 -19.87
N ASP A 205 1.53 -7.68 -20.73
CA ASP A 205 1.59 -6.59 -21.70
C ASP A 205 0.40 -6.66 -22.67
N GLY A 206 -0.18 -5.50 -23.02
CA GLY A 206 -1.43 -5.42 -23.79
C GLY A 206 -2.70 -5.38 -22.95
N TYR A 207 -2.60 -5.39 -21.61
CA TYR A 207 -3.75 -5.39 -20.70
C TYR A 207 -3.85 -4.10 -19.90
N ILE A 208 -5.09 -3.79 -19.51
CA ILE A 208 -5.44 -2.83 -18.46
C ILE A 208 -5.92 -3.63 -17.26
N SER A 209 -5.52 -3.23 -16.06
CA SER A 209 -6.02 -3.75 -14.80
C SER A 209 -6.56 -2.61 -13.95
N GLY A 210 -7.31 -2.97 -12.92
CA GLY A 210 -7.72 -2.03 -11.88
C GLY A 210 -7.88 -2.75 -10.55
N HIS A 211 -7.60 -2.02 -9.48
CA HIS A 211 -7.89 -2.46 -8.13
C HIS A 211 -8.50 -1.32 -7.32
N ALA A 212 -9.34 -1.72 -6.37
CA ALA A 212 -9.98 -0.85 -5.39
C ALA A 212 -9.77 -1.48 -4.01
N ASN A 213 -10.63 -1.15 -3.04
CA ASN A 213 -10.58 -1.64 -1.65
C ASN A 213 -10.97 -3.13 -1.50
N GLN A 214 -10.44 -4.00 -2.36
CA GLN A 214 -10.56 -5.45 -2.31
C GLN A 214 -9.32 -6.09 -2.95
N ALA A 215 -8.75 -7.11 -2.28
CA ALA A 215 -7.72 -7.96 -2.87
C ALA A 215 -8.22 -8.60 -4.19
N ARG A 216 -7.42 -8.48 -5.24
CA ARG A 216 -7.65 -8.91 -6.62
C ARG A 216 -6.81 -10.13 -7.00
N ILE A 217 -5.67 -10.37 -6.37
CA ILE A 217 -4.81 -11.52 -6.67
C ILE A 217 -5.34 -12.75 -5.92
N THR A 218 -6.26 -13.48 -6.56
CA THR A 218 -6.91 -14.66 -5.95
C THR A 218 -6.34 -15.99 -6.43
N THR A 219 -5.66 -16.01 -7.56
CA THR A 219 -5.03 -17.21 -8.13
C THR A 219 -3.67 -16.84 -8.70
N PHE A 220 -2.66 -17.62 -8.34
CA PHE A 220 -1.27 -17.46 -8.76
C PHE A 220 -0.67 -18.87 -8.95
N PRO A 221 0.27 -19.03 -9.90
CA PRO A 221 0.85 -20.32 -10.28
C PRO A 221 1.72 -20.96 -9.19
#